data_AF-E8K364-F1
#
_entry.id   AF-E8K364-F1
#
_cell.length_a   1.000
_cell.length_b   1.000
_cell.length_c   1.000
_cell.angle_alpha   90.00
_cell.angle_beta   90.00
_cell.angle_gamma   90.00
#
_symmetry.space_group_name_H-M   'P 1'
#
loop_
_entity.id
_entity.type
_entity.pdbx_description
1 polymer ?
#
loop_
_entity_poly.entity_id
_entity_poly.type
_entity_poly.pdbx_seq_one_letter_code
_entity_poly.pdbx_strand_id
1 'polypeptide(L)'
;MSYNIKFDDITSVQVESQKTMNAWGESMSSLNKAMNDFIKNQNLQGQAISSMRNYLVEVHGTLLQTLANLMNDYSTNLLLYKDGYYQIDGDLHTKLPGKEFTRLHSDLKGSRDKLKPEIELLKTT
;
A
#
# COMPACT_ATOMS: atom_id res chain seq x y z
N MET A 1 -9.84 -19.29 -24.47
CA MET A 1 -10.11 -18.26 -23.44
C MET A 1 -9.51 -18.71 -22.13
N SER A 2 -8.85 -17.83 -21.39
CA SER A 2 -8.31 -18.07 -20.03
C SER A 2 -9.00 -17.10 -19.08
N TYR A 3 -9.30 -17.53 -17.85
CA TYR A 3 -9.87 -16.64 -16.84
C TYR A 3 -8.73 -16.00 -16.05
N ASN A 4 -8.66 -14.66 -16.06
CA ASN A 4 -7.71 -13.91 -15.25
C ASN A 4 -8.33 -13.68 -13.87
N ILE A 5 -7.67 -14.14 -12.81
CA ILE A 5 -8.03 -13.77 -11.44
C ILE A 5 -7.56 -12.32 -11.25
N LYS A 6 -8.49 -11.41 -10.92
CA LYS A 6 -8.15 -10.01 -10.64
C LYS A 6 -7.80 -9.87 -9.16
N PHE A 7 -6.51 -9.84 -8.87
CA PHE A 7 -6.00 -9.26 -7.64
C PHE A 7 -5.50 -7.85 -7.96
N ASP A 8 -5.68 -6.90 -7.04
CA ASP A 8 -4.87 -5.69 -7.06
C ASP A 8 -3.44 -6.13 -6.79
N ASP A 9 -2.57 -5.99 -7.79
CA ASP A 9 -1.21 -6.47 -7.71
C ASP A 9 -0.37 -5.55 -6.81
N ILE A 10 0.76 -6.07 -6.30
CA ILE A 10 1.67 -5.30 -5.45
C ILE A 10 2.19 -4.05 -6.17
N THR A 11 2.19 -4.07 -7.51
CA THR A 11 2.54 -2.90 -8.32
C THR A 11 1.54 -1.76 -8.16
N SER A 12 0.23 -2.03 -8.13
CA SER A 12 -0.79 -1.02 -7.87
C SER A 12 -0.60 -0.37 -6.49
N VAL A 13 -0.40 -1.19 -5.46
CA VAL A 13 -0.11 -0.72 -4.10
C VAL A 13 1.16 0.14 -4.05
N GLN A 14 2.21 -0.27 -4.77
CA GLN A 14 3.45 0.52 -4.90
C GLN A 14 3.18 1.89 -5.54
N VAL A 15 2.42 1.93 -6.64
CA VAL A 15 2.11 3.18 -7.36
C VAL A 15 1.30 4.14 -6.48
N GLU A 16 0.26 3.66 -5.82
CA GLU A 16 -0.57 4.47 -4.93
C GLU A 16 0.21 4.96 -3.69
N SER A 17 1.03 4.08 -3.11
CA SER A 17 1.92 4.43 -1.99
C SER A 17 2.91 5.51 -2.40
N GLN A 18 3.54 5.39 -3.56
CA GLN A 18 4.50 6.39 -4.06
C GLN A 18 3.83 7.73 -4.33
N LYS A 19 2.62 7.74 -4.90
CA LYS A 19 1.84 8.96 -5.11
C LYS A 19 1.57 9.69 -3.79
N THR A 20 1.16 8.95 -2.77
CA THR A 20 0.91 9.49 -1.43
C THR A 20 2.19 10.01 -0.79
N MET A 21 3.30 9.26 -0.85
CA MET A 21 4.60 9.68 -0.33
C MET A 21 5.14 10.94 -1.02
N ASN A 22 4.94 11.09 -2.33
CA ASN A 22 5.33 12.31 -3.05
C ASN A 22 4.56 13.54 -2.53
N ALA A 23 3.24 13.42 -2.36
CA ALA A 23 2.41 14.51 -1.84
C ALA A 23 2.80 14.88 -0.40
N TRP A 24 3.14 13.90 0.43
CA TRP A 24 3.68 14.13 1.77
C TRP A 24 5.05 14.83 1.69
N GLY A 25 5.94 14.40 0.80
CA GLY A 25 7.24 15.03 0.55
C GLY A 25 7.13 16.51 0.16
N GLU A 26 6.18 16.86 -0.70
CA GLU A 26 5.91 18.26 -1.08
C GLU A 26 5.42 19.11 0.10
N SER A 27 4.47 18.57 0.88
CA SER A 27 3.93 19.22 2.07
C SER A 27 5.02 19.45 3.12
N MET A 28 5.88 18.46 3.28
CA MET A 28 7.00 18.45 4.20
C MET A 28 8.10 19.45 3.82
N SER A 29 8.42 19.54 2.53
CA SER A 29 9.32 20.56 1.99
C SER A 29 8.79 21.97 2.26
N SER A 30 7.48 22.17 2.05
CA SER A 30 6.82 23.44 2.32
C SER A 30 6.88 23.84 3.81
N LEU A 31 6.63 22.89 4.72
CA LEU A 31 6.76 23.10 6.17
C LEU A 31 8.21 23.43 6.55
N ASN A 32 9.18 22.67 6.04
CA ASN A 32 10.59 22.91 6.34
C ASN A 32 11.03 24.29 5.85
N LYS A 33 10.55 24.74 4.68
CA LYS A 33 10.79 26.09 4.18
C LYS A 33 10.20 27.15 5.11
N ALA A 34 8.92 27.03 5.48
CA ALA A 34 8.26 27.99 6.37
C ALA A 34 8.95 28.09 7.74
N MET A 35 9.36 26.94 8.31
CA MET A 35 10.14 26.90 9.55
C MET A 35 11.49 27.60 9.40
N ASN A 36 12.22 27.33 8.32
CA ASN A 36 13.51 27.99 8.06
C ASN A 36 13.36 29.50 7.86
N ASP A 37 12.32 29.94 7.16
CA ASP A 37 12.03 31.36 6.96
C ASP A 37 11.72 32.06 8.29
N PHE A 38 10.94 31.42 9.17
CA PHE A 38 10.67 31.91 10.51
C PHE A 38 11.94 31.99 11.37
N ILE A 39 12.75 30.92 11.37
CA ILE A 39 13.99 30.85 12.15
C ILE A 39 14.96 31.95 11.74
N LYS A 40 15.08 32.24 10.44
CA LYS A 40 16.00 33.23 9.89
C LYS A 40 15.48 34.68 9.97
N ASN A 41 14.21 34.89 10.32
CA ASN A 41 13.62 36.22 10.37
C ASN A 41 14.22 37.10 11.49
N GLN A 42 15.10 38.02 11.14
CA GLN A 42 15.81 38.89 12.08
C GLN A 42 14.95 40.03 12.68
N ASN A 43 13.76 40.28 12.12
CA ASN A 43 12.83 41.30 12.64
C ASN A 43 12.15 40.83 13.94
N LEU A 44 12.13 39.52 14.20
CA LEU A 44 11.62 38.95 15.44
C LEU A 44 12.78 38.69 16.40
N GLN A 45 12.72 39.29 17.58
CA GLN A 45 13.79 39.23 18.59
C GLN A 45 13.21 39.06 20.00
N GLY A 46 14.09 38.77 20.96
CA GLY A 46 13.72 38.52 22.35
C GLY A 46 13.81 37.05 22.75
N GLN A 47 13.74 36.82 24.07
CA GLN A 47 13.94 35.50 24.66
C GLN A 47 12.85 34.50 24.23
N ALA A 48 11.59 34.93 24.16
CA ALA A 48 10.48 34.09 23.71
C ALA A 48 10.68 33.58 22.27
N ILE A 49 11.06 34.47 21.35
CA ILE A 49 11.35 34.10 19.95
C ILE A 49 12.55 33.14 19.88
N SER A 50 13.58 33.36 20.70
CA SER A 50 14.74 32.48 20.76
C SER A 50 14.35 31.07 21.21
N SER A 51 13.52 30.95 22.25
CA SER A 51 12.97 29.65 22.68
C SER A 51 12.12 28.98 21.61
N MET A 52 11.28 29.74 20.89
CA MET A 52 10.49 29.21 19.77
C MET A 52 11.36 28.66 18.64
N ARG A 53 12.44 29.37 18.28
CA ARG A 53 13.40 28.90 17.26
C ARG A 53 14.06 27.58 17.67
N ASN A 54 14.52 27.49 18.92
CA ASN A 54 15.14 26.27 19.43
C ASN A 54 14.14 25.11 19.41
N TYR A 55 12.92 25.33 19.88
CA TYR A 55 11.87 24.31 19.87
C TYR A 55 11.51 23.83 18.45
N LEU A 56 11.41 24.76 17.49
CA LEU A 56 11.18 24.43 16.08
C LEU A 56 12.29 23.55 15.52
N VAL A 57 13.55 23.82 15.84
CA VAL A 57 14.67 23.01 15.34
C VAL A 57 14.73 21.65 16.03
N GLU A 58 14.74 21.65 17.37
CA GLU A 58 15.01 20.45 18.16
C GLU A 58 13.86 19.45 18.16
N VAL A 59 12.61 19.95 18.14
CA VAL A 59 11.42 19.08 18.19
C VAL A 59 10.84 18.91 16.80
N HIS A 60 10.42 20.00 16.15
CA HIS A 60 9.75 19.88 14.86
C HIS A 60 10.71 19.48 13.73
N GLY A 61 11.93 20.01 13.72
CA GLY A 61 12.96 19.63 12.75
C GLY A 61 13.31 18.14 12.86
N THR A 62 13.48 17.64 14.08
CA THR A 62 13.74 16.20 14.33
C THR A 62 12.55 15.32 13.94
N LEU A 63 11.32 15.74 14.27
CA LEU A 63 10.11 15.01 13.87
C LEU A 63 10.01 14.93 12.35
N LEU A 64 10.24 16.05 11.66
CA LEU A 64 10.26 16.08 10.21
C LEU A 64 11.35 15.12 9.68
N GLN A 65 12.60 15.23 10.13
CA GLN A 65 13.64 14.30 9.67
C GLN A 65 13.28 12.82 9.88
N THR A 66 12.63 12.50 10.98
CA THR A 66 12.16 11.13 11.28
C THR A 66 11.11 10.64 10.29
N LEU A 67 10.10 11.47 9.97
CA LEU A 67 9.07 11.13 8.99
C LEU A 67 9.65 10.95 7.58
N ALA A 68 10.62 11.79 7.19
CA ALA A 68 11.32 11.65 5.92
C ALA A 68 12.06 10.31 5.82
N ASN A 69 12.77 9.93 6.88
CA ASN A 69 13.46 8.64 6.94
C ASN A 69 12.48 7.47 6.87
N LEU A 70 11.39 7.52 7.65
CA LEU A 70 10.36 6.48 7.65
C LEU A 70 9.72 6.26 6.28
N MET A 71 9.42 7.34 5.55
CA MET A 71 8.90 7.25 4.18
C MET A 71 9.91 6.56 3.24
N ASN A 72 11.19 6.92 3.35
CA ASN A 72 12.24 6.33 2.52
C ASN A 72 12.44 4.84 2.83
N ASP A 73 12.47 4.48 4.11
CA ASP A 73 12.61 3.09 4.57
C ASP A 73 11.40 2.26 4.12
N TYR A 74 10.19 2.80 4.26
CA TYR A 74 8.98 2.13 3.80
C TYR A 74 8.98 1.91 2.28
N SER A 75 9.34 2.92 1.50
CA SER A 75 9.41 2.80 0.03
C SER A 75 10.43 1.74 -0.41
N THR A 76 11.61 1.74 0.21
CA THR A 76 12.66 0.75 -0.05
C THR A 76 12.20 -0.66 0.33
N ASN A 77 11.60 -0.83 1.51
CA ASN A 77 11.11 -2.13 1.98
C ASN A 77 9.97 -2.67 1.11
N LEU A 78 9.07 -1.79 0.64
CA LEU A 78 8.00 -2.18 -0.28
C LEU A 78 8.56 -2.66 -1.63
N LEU A 79 9.61 -2.00 -2.14
CA LEU A 79 10.28 -2.42 -3.37
C LEU A 79 10.94 -3.79 -3.21
N LEU A 80 11.65 -4.03 -2.09
CA LEU A 80 12.26 -5.32 -1.78
C LEU A 80 11.21 -6.42 -1.59
N TYR A 81 10.11 -6.12 -0.90
CA TYR A 81 8.99 -7.05 -0.72
C TYR A 81 8.38 -7.43 -2.07
N LYS A 82 8.13 -6.45 -2.94
CA LYS A 82 7.63 -6.69 -4.30
C LYS A 82 8.57 -7.60 -5.09
N ASP A 83 9.86 -7.31 -5.08
CA ASP A 83 10.87 -8.09 -5.81
C ASP A 83 10.92 -9.54 -5.28
N GLY A 84 11.01 -9.72 -3.97
CA GLY A 84 11.01 -11.04 -3.34
C GLY A 84 9.71 -11.82 -3.56
N TYR A 85 8.56 -11.14 -3.49
CA TYR A 85 7.26 -11.77 -3.74
C TYR A 85 7.17 -12.28 -5.18
N TYR A 86 7.56 -11.49 -6.18
CA TYR A 86 7.51 -11.90 -7.59
C TYR A 86 8.60 -12.90 -7.99
N GLN A 87 9.65 -13.07 -7.19
CA GLN A 87 10.57 -14.21 -7.35
C GLN A 87 9.91 -15.55 -6.94
N ILE A 88 9.05 -15.53 -5.93
CA ILE A 88 8.31 -16.72 -5.46
C ILE A 88 7.10 -16.99 -6.35
N ASP A 89 6.30 -15.95 -6.60
CA ASP A 89 5.12 -15.97 -7.47
C ASP A 89 5.51 -15.61 -8.91
N GLY A 90 6.49 -16.35 -9.44
CA GLY A 90 7.05 -16.15 -10.79
C GLY A 90 6.03 -16.41 -11.91
N ASP A 91 4.98 -17.18 -11.62
CA ASP A 91 3.78 -17.28 -12.44
C ASP A 91 2.83 -16.12 -12.13
N LEU A 92 3.34 -14.89 -12.24
CA LEU A 92 2.65 -13.60 -12.16
C LEU A 92 1.34 -13.53 -12.99
N HIS A 93 1.17 -14.51 -13.87
CA HIS A 93 0.06 -14.70 -14.80
C HIS A 93 -0.56 -16.08 -14.63
N THR A 94 -0.66 -16.62 -13.40
CA THR A 94 -1.35 -17.88 -13.12
C THR A 94 -2.76 -17.77 -13.69
N LYS A 95 -2.91 -18.32 -14.89
CA LYS A 95 -4.12 -18.30 -15.68
C LYS A 95 -4.71 -19.67 -15.52
N LEU A 96 -5.90 -19.76 -14.93
CA LEU A 96 -6.65 -20.99 -15.03
C LEU A 96 -7.00 -21.18 -16.51
N PRO A 97 -6.50 -22.24 -17.19
CA PRO A 97 -6.84 -22.47 -18.58
C PRO A 97 -8.35 -22.59 -18.70
N GLY A 98 -8.99 -21.93 -19.66
CA GLY A 98 -10.46 -21.95 -19.73
C GLY A 98 -11.03 -23.35 -19.94
N LYS A 99 -10.25 -24.28 -20.51
CA LYS A 99 -10.62 -25.71 -20.55
C LYS A 99 -10.75 -26.30 -19.15
N GLU A 100 -9.80 -26.02 -18.26
CA GLU A 100 -9.86 -26.47 -16.86
C GLU A 100 -10.97 -25.77 -16.09
N PHE A 101 -11.19 -24.46 -16.29
CA PHE A 101 -12.32 -23.76 -15.69
C PHE A 101 -13.67 -24.37 -16.10
N THR A 102 -13.88 -24.58 -17.40
CA THR A 102 -15.12 -25.17 -17.93
C THR A 102 -15.31 -26.60 -17.41
N ARG A 103 -14.22 -27.38 -17.33
CA ARG A 103 -14.26 -28.75 -16.77
C ARG A 103 -14.67 -28.72 -15.30
N LEU A 104 -13.97 -27.94 -14.47
CA LEU A 104 -14.28 -27.80 -13.04
C LEU A 104 -15.70 -27.32 -12.80
N HIS A 105 -16.17 -26.35 -13.60
CA HIS A 105 -17.55 -25.86 -13.52
C HIS A 105 -18.58 -26.95 -13.86
N SER A 106 -18.32 -27.76 -14.89
CA SER A 106 -19.17 -28.89 -15.26
C SER A 106 -19.18 -29.97 -14.17
N ASP A 107 -18.01 -30.30 -13.61
CA ASP A 107 -17.87 -31.30 -12.55
C ASP A 107 -18.61 -30.87 -11.28
N LEU A 108 -18.52 -29.58 -10.92
CA LEU A 108 -19.23 -29.00 -9.79
C LEU A 108 -20.75 -29.00 -10.01
N LYS A 109 -21.21 -28.61 -11.21
CA LYS A 109 -22.63 -28.68 -11.59
C LYS A 109 -23.15 -30.12 -11.49
N GLY A 110 -22.43 -31.09 -12.05
CA GLY A 110 -22.81 -32.49 -11.97
C GLY A 110 -22.87 -33.01 -10.53
N SER A 111 -21.92 -32.61 -9.69
CA SER A 111 -21.91 -32.99 -8.26
C SER A 111 -23.08 -32.40 -7.50
N ARG A 112 -23.41 -31.12 -7.72
CA ARG A 112 -24.60 -30.47 -7.16
C ARG A 112 -25.89 -31.16 -7.61
N ASP A 113 -25.99 -31.46 -8.90
CA ASP A 113 -27.21 -32.04 -9.47
C ASP A 113 -27.43 -33.47 -8.93
N LYS A 114 -26.36 -34.21 -8.62
CA LYS A 114 -26.42 -35.50 -7.90
C LYS A 114 -26.78 -35.36 -6.43
N LEU A 115 -26.31 -34.32 -5.74
CA LEU A 115 -26.56 -34.10 -4.32
C LEU A 115 -28.00 -33.59 -4.04
N LYS A 116 -28.57 -32.83 -4.97
CA LYS A 116 -29.90 -32.23 -4.81
C LYS A 116 -31.02 -33.23 -4.49
N PRO A 117 -31.21 -34.34 -5.23
CA PRO A 117 -32.26 -35.31 -4.91
C PRO A 117 -32.03 -36.00 -3.55
N GLU A 118 -30.78 -36.26 -3.16
CA GLU A 118 -30.44 -36.83 -1.83
C GLU A 118 -30.90 -35.90 -0.69
N ILE A 119 -30.70 -34.59 -0.84
CA ILE A 119 -31.20 -33.60 0.14
C ILE A 119 -32.74 -33.54 0.14
N GLU A 120 -33.38 -33.67 -1.02
CA GLU A 120 -34.85 -33.66 -1.12
C GLU A 120 -35.46 -34.91 -0.44
N LEU A 121 -34.84 -36.08 -0.57
CA LEU A 121 -35.24 -37.30 0.13
C LEU A 121 -35.10 -37.20 1.66
N LEU A 122 -34.05 -36.52 2.15
CA LEU A 122 -33.85 -36.28 3.58
C LEU A 122 -34.88 -35.30 4.18
N LYS A 123 -35.52 -34.46 3.37
CA LYS A 123 -36.53 -33.49 3.83
C LYS A 123 -37.95 -34.04 3.84
N THR A 124 -38.19 -35.15 3.14
CA THR A 124 -39.51 -35.80 3.05
C THR A 124 -39.69 -36.94 4.05
N THR A 125 -38.68 -37.20 4.88
CA THR A 125 -38.72 -38.10 6.04
C THR A 125 -38.87 -37.28 7.32
#